data_AF-A0A3N7GTP1-F1
#
_entry.id   AF-A0A3N7GTP1-F1
#
_cell.length_a   1.000
_cell.length_b   1.000
_cell.length_c   1.000
_cell.angle_alpha   90.00
_cell.angle_beta   90.00
_cell.angle_gamma   90.00
#
_symmetry.space_group_name_H-M   'P 1'
#
loop_
_entity.id
_entity.type
_entity.pdbx_description
1 polymer ?
#
loop_
_entity_poly.entity_id
_entity_poly.type
_entity_poly.pdbx_seq_one_letter_code
_entity_poly.pdbx_strand_id
1 'polypeptide(L)'
;MAEVVILPGTPAEAKAAAGELAADLIERVVRRKADAVLGLATGSTPLPVWGALARRDLDWSRVRGFALDEYVGLPAGHPESYRAVIAREVVDTL
;
A
#
# COMPACT_ATOMS: atom_id res chain seq x y z
N MET A 1 -3.47 -6.65 -20.41
CA MET A 1 -3.68 -5.28 -20.91
C MET A 1 -3.44 -4.34 -19.75
N ALA A 2 -2.58 -3.34 -19.90
CA ALA A 2 -2.41 -2.31 -18.87
C ALA A 2 -3.44 -1.20 -19.11
N GLU A 3 -4.00 -0.66 -18.03
CA GLU A 3 -4.88 0.50 -18.05
C GLU A 3 -4.11 1.73 -17.58
N VAL A 4 -4.31 2.86 -18.27
CA VAL A 4 -3.71 4.14 -17.90
C VAL A 4 -4.83 5.09 -17.50
N VAL A 5 -4.79 5.56 -16.25
CA VAL A 5 -5.77 6.51 -15.72
C VAL A 5 -5.04 7.83 -15.43
N ILE A 6 -5.57 8.93 -15.98
CA ILE A 6 -5.05 10.29 -15.75
C ILE A 6 -6.06 11.05 -14.90
N LEU A 7 -5.64 11.47 -13.70
CA LEU A 7 -6.49 12.19 -12.76
C LEU A 7 -6.21 13.70 -12.87
N PRO A 8 -7.26 14.55 -12.95
CA PRO A 8 -7.10 15.99 -13.05
C PRO A 8 -6.75 16.63 -11.70
N GLY A 9 -6.42 17.93 -11.72
CA GLY A 9 -6.15 18.74 -10.54
C GLY A 9 -4.67 19.06 -10.36
N THR A 10 -4.35 19.71 -9.25
CA THR A 10 -2.97 19.93 -8.82
C THR A 10 -2.28 18.58 -8.52
N PRO A 11 -0.93 18.51 -8.51
CA PRO A 11 -0.23 17.28 -8.15
C PRO A 11 -0.66 16.68 -6.80
N ALA A 12 -0.99 17.52 -5.82
CA ALA A 12 -1.45 17.06 -4.50
C ALA A 12 -2.85 16.44 -4.56
N GLU A 13 -3.79 17.09 -5.24
CA GLU A 13 -5.16 16.57 -5.44
C GLU A 13 -5.15 15.28 -6.25
N ALA A 14 -4.40 15.23 -7.34
CA ALA A 14 -4.26 14.05 -8.18
C ALA A 14 -3.62 12.88 -7.41
N LYS A 15 -2.62 13.15 -6.54
CA LYS A 15 -2.01 12.14 -5.67
C LYS A 15 -3.00 11.57 -4.66
N ALA A 16 -3.81 12.42 -4.03
CA ALA A 16 -4.84 11.97 -3.09
C ALA A 16 -5.91 11.12 -3.80
N ALA A 17 -6.40 11.58 -4.96
CA ALA A 17 -7.38 10.85 -5.76
C ALA A 17 -6.83 9.50 -6.28
N ALA A 18 -5.55 9.45 -6.65
CA ALA A 18 -4.89 8.19 -7.01
C ALA A 18 -4.82 7.21 -5.84
N GLY A 19 -4.61 7.74 -4.62
CA GLY A 19 -4.68 6.98 -3.37
C GLY A 19 -6.02 6.28 -3.18
N GLU A 20 -7.11 7.04 -3.29
CA GLU A 20 -8.48 6.50 -3.19
C GLU A 20 -8.77 5.46 -4.27
N LEU A 21 -8.42 5.78 -5.53
CA LEU A 21 -8.65 4.87 -6.64
C LEU A 21 -7.91 3.53 -6.43
N ALA A 22 -6.64 3.57 -6.04
CA ALA A 22 -5.86 2.35 -5.79
C ALA A 22 -6.41 1.57 -4.60
N ALA A 23 -6.84 2.26 -3.53
CA ALA A 23 -7.49 1.63 -2.39
C ALA A 23 -8.80 0.92 -2.80
N ASP A 24 -9.60 1.49 -3.72
CA ASP A 24 -10.79 0.84 -4.29
C ASP A 24 -10.46 -0.45 -5.04
N LEU A 25 -9.33 -0.48 -5.75
CA LEU A 25 -8.86 -1.69 -6.41
C LEU A 25 -8.50 -2.77 -5.38
N ILE A 26 -7.76 -2.40 -4.35
CA ILE A 26 -7.27 -3.32 -3.31
C ILE A 26 -8.43 -3.85 -2.48
N GLU A 27 -9.35 -2.99 -2.04
CA GLU A 27 -10.56 -3.40 -1.31
C GLU A 27 -11.35 -4.44 -2.09
N ARG A 28 -11.58 -4.22 -3.40
CA ARG A 28 -12.29 -5.18 -4.24
C ARG A 28 -11.58 -6.54 -4.29
N VAL A 29 -10.25 -6.55 -4.28
CA VAL A 29 -9.48 -7.81 -4.22
C VAL A 29 -9.65 -8.49 -2.87
N VAL A 30 -9.45 -7.77 -1.76
CA VAL A 30 -9.53 -8.33 -0.39
C VAL A 30 -10.94 -8.85 -0.09
N ARG A 31 -11.99 -8.12 -0.46
CA ARG A 31 -13.38 -8.59 -0.29
C ARG A 31 -13.70 -9.85 -1.10
N ARG A 32 -13.09 -10.01 -2.28
CA ARG A 32 -13.28 -11.22 -3.12
C ARG A 32 -12.40 -12.39 -2.69
N LYS A 33 -11.25 -12.08 -2.08
CA LYS A 33 -10.23 -13.04 -1.66
C LYS A 33 -9.68 -12.62 -0.30
N ALA A 34 -10.32 -13.08 0.77
CA ALA A 34 -9.94 -12.74 2.15
C ALA A 34 -8.50 -13.16 2.50
N ASP A 35 -7.90 -14.09 1.75
CA ASP A 35 -6.50 -14.54 1.90
C ASP A 35 -5.58 -14.00 0.79
N ALA A 36 -5.89 -12.81 0.26
CA ALA A 36 -5.11 -12.15 -0.77
C ALA A 36 -3.64 -11.96 -0.36
N VAL A 37 -2.76 -12.03 -1.36
CA VAL A 37 -1.33 -11.73 -1.21
C VAL A 37 -1.06 -10.42 -1.94
N LEU A 38 -0.59 -9.41 -1.21
CA LEU A 38 -0.31 -8.07 -1.72
C LEU A 38 1.20 -7.84 -1.82
N GLY A 39 1.63 -7.28 -2.94
CA GLY A 39 2.97 -6.69 -3.04
C GLY A 39 2.95 -5.29 -2.43
N LEU A 40 3.84 -5.03 -1.48
CA LEU A 40 3.89 -3.78 -0.71
C LEU A 40 5.06 -2.93 -1.18
N ALA A 41 4.74 -1.76 -1.72
CA ALA A 41 5.71 -0.77 -2.14
C ALA A 41 6.01 0.23 -1.00
N THR A 42 7.26 0.69 -0.93
CA THR A 42 7.71 1.73 0.00
C THR A 42 7.75 3.11 -0.66
N GLY A 43 8.17 4.13 0.09
CA GLY A 43 8.25 5.52 -0.37
C GLY A 43 6.98 6.32 -0.11
N SER A 44 7.03 7.62 -0.43
CA SER A 44 5.94 8.55 -0.10
C SER A 44 4.76 8.49 -1.08
N THR A 45 4.94 7.91 -2.25
CA THR A 45 3.91 7.79 -3.30
C THR A 45 2.72 6.92 -2.86
N PRO A 46 2.91 5.70 -2.31
CA PRO A 46 1.79 4.85 -1.88
C PRO A 46 1.13 5.25 -0.55
N LEU A 47 1.69 6.18 0.24
CA LEU A 47 1.11 6.56 1.54
C LEU A 47 -0.39 6.94 1.52
N PRO A 48 -0.91 7.69 0.52
CA PRO A 48 -2.34 7.96 0.43
C PRO A 48 -3.20 6.71 0.24
N VAL A 49 -2.65 5.64 -0.35
CA VAL A 49 -3.35 4.35 -0.51
C VAL A 49 -3.58 3.69 0.85
N TRP A 50 -2.53 3.61 1.67
CA TRP A 50 -2.62 3.02 3.01
C TRP A 50 -3.53 3.84 3.92
N GLY A 51 -3.40 5.17 3.88
CA GLY A 51 -4.29 6.06 4.61
C GLY A 51 -5.76 5.98 4.16
N ALA A 52 -6.02 5.70 2.88
CA ALA A 52 -7.37 5.46 2.36
C ALA A 52 -7.93 4.10 2.80
N LEU A 53 -7.11 3.04 2.78
CA LEU A 53 -7.49 1.71 3.22
C LEU A 53 -7.75 1.63 4.73
N ALA A 54 -6.98 2.34 5.55
CA ALA A 54 -7.15 2.39 7.01
C ALA A 54 -8.51 2.93 7.46
N ARG A 55 -9.21 3.68 6.59
CA ARG A 55 -10.56 4.20 6.85
C ARG A 55 -11.68 3.24 6.44
N ARG A 56 -11.33 2.06 5.89
CA ARG A 56 -12.29 1.08 5.37
C ARG A 56 -12.44 -0.08 6.33
N ASP A 57 -13.65 -0.60 6.43
CA ASP A 57 -13.94 -1.80 7.22
C ASP A 57 -13.57 -3.06 6.42
N LEU A 58 -12.33 -3.52 6.61
CA LEU A 58 -11.75 -4.71 6.00
C LEU A 58 -11.07 -5.60 7.05
N ASP A 59 -11.26 -6.90 6.92
CA ASP A 59 -10.55 -7.90 7.74
C ASP A 59 -9.20 -8.24 7.10
N TRP A 60 -8.12 -7.75 7.71
CA TRP A 60 -6.76 -7.99 7.28
C TRP A 60 -6.13 -9.27 7.87
N SER A 61 -6.80 -9.95 8.80
CA SER A 61 -6.22 -11.06 9.58
C SER A 61 -5.70 -12.23 8.76
N ARG A 62 -6.21 -12.39 7.53
CA ARG A 62 -5.83 -13.45 6.58
C ARG A 62 -5.05 -12.93 5.37
N VAL A 63 -4.95 -11.61 5.22
CA VAL A 63 -4.19 -10.97 4.13
C VAL A 63 -2.70 -11.11 4.42
N ARG A 64 -1.92 -11.38 3.39
CA ARG A 64 -0.45 -11.48 3.48
C ARG A 64 0.20 -10.43 2.60
N GLY A 65 1.29 -9.84 3.07
CA GLY A 65 2.10 -8.90 2.33
C GLY A 65 3.51 -9.42 2.07
N PHE A 66 4.13 -8.98 0.98
CA PHE A 66 5.58 -9.12 0.78
C PHE A 66 6.16 -7.81 0.24
N ALA A 67 7.37 -7.46 0.67
CA ALA A 67 8.12 -6.35 0.11
C ALA A 67 8.50 -6.65 -1.35
N LEU A 68 8.35 -5.68 -2.24
CA LEU A 68 8.71 -5.87 -3.65
C LEU A 68 10.23 -5.98 -3.86
N ASP A 69 11.00 -5.38 -2.96
CA ASP A 69 12.45 -5.31 -2.93
C ASP A 69 12.97 -5.10 -1.50
N GLU A 70 14.30 -5.10 -1.31
CA GLU A 70 14.96 -4.79 -0.04
C GLU A 70 16.43 -4.38 -0.31
N TYR A 71 16.99 -3.55 0.56
CA TYR A 71 18.40 -3.17 0.47
C TYR A 71 19.32 -4.32 0.90
N VAL A 72 20.33 -4.60 0.07
CA VAL A 72 21.40 -5.55 0.41
C VAL A 72 22.43 -4.88 1.33
N GLY A 73 22.75 -5.53 2.46
CA GLY A 73 23.83 -5.10 3.36
C GLY A 73 23.39 -4.23 4.53
N LEU A 74 22.10 -3.88 4.65
CA LEU A 74 21.61 -3.24 5.87
C LEU A 74 21.58 -4.24 7.04
N PRO A 75 21.92 -3.78 8.26
CA PRO A 75 21.79 -4.61 9.45
C PRO A 75 20.32 -4.93 9.73
N ALA A 76 20.08 -6.07 10.39
CA ALA A 76 18.75 -6.41 10.87
C ALA A 76 18.21 -5.31 11.81
N GLY A 77 16.99 -4.85 11.55
CA GLY A 77 16.36 -3.78 12.35
C GLY A 77 16.75 -2.36 11.95
N HIS A 78 17.49 -2.17 10.85
CA HIS A 78 17.75 -0.82 10.32
C HIS A 78 16.42 -0.08 10.06
N PRO A 79 16.26 1.17 10.53
CA PRO A 79 14.99 1.91 10.42
C PRO A 79 14.55 2.13 8.97
N GLU A 80 15.52 2.23 8.05
CA GLU A 80 15.28 2.38 6.60
C GLU A 80 15.26 1.04 5.85
N SER A 81 15.32 -0.11 6.53
CA SER A 81 14.99 -1.38 5.85
C SER A 81 13.55 -1.34 5.38
N TYR A 82 13.26 -1.88 4.20
CA TYR A 82 11.88 -1.89 3.70
C TYR A 82 10.97 -2.73 4.57
N ARG A 83 11.51 -3.76 5.24
CA ARG A 83 10.79 -4.42 6.34
C ARG A 83 10.32 -3.44 7.42
N ALA A 84 11.19 -2.55 7.92
CA ALA A 84 10.83 -1.60 8.97
C ALA A 84 9.87 -0.52 8.46
N VAL A 85 10.07 -0.03 7.24
CA VAL A 85 9.15 0.93 6.59
C VAL A 85 7.77 0.32 6.38
N ILE A 86 7.68 -0.92 5.86
CA ILE A 86 6.40 -1.61 5.65
C ILE A 86 5.69 -1.86 6.98
N ALA A 87 6.41 -2.25 8.03
CA ALA A 87 5.83 -2.42 9.36
C ALA A 87 5.14 -1.12 9.81
N ARG A 88 5.87 0.00 9.76
CA ARG A 88 5.38 1.30 10.22
C ARG A 88 4.26 1.90 9.35
N GLU A 89 4.44 1.91 8.04
CA GLU A 89 3.57 2.64 7.10
C GLU A 89 2.38 1.82 6.60
N VAL A 90 2.42 0.49 6.75
CA VAL A 90 1.37 -0.42 6.26
C VAL A 90 0.80 -1.24 7.40
N VAL A 91 1.62 -2.05 8.09
CA VAL A 91 1.11 -3.01 9.10
C VAL A 91 0.55 -2.30 10.32
N ASP A 92 1.21 -1.26 10.82
CA ASP A 92 0.71 -0.49 11.96
C ASP A 92 -0.45 0.44 11.58
N THR A 93 -0.69 0.65 10.27
CA THR A 93 -1.71 1.55 9.73
C THR A 93 -3.03 0.82 9.39
N LEU A 94 -2.96 -0.44 8.97
CA LEU A 94 -4.10 -1.25 8.51
C LEU A 94 -4.55 -2.26 9.57
#